data_AF-A0A2D5ZCF2-F1
#
_entry.id   AF-A0A2D5ZCF2-F1
#
_cell.length_a   1.000
_cell.length_b   1.000
_cell.length_c   1.000
_cell.angle_alpha   90.00
_cell.angle_beta   90.00
_cell.angle_gamma   90.00
#
_symmetry.space_group_name_H-M   'P 1'
#
loop_
_entity.id
_entity.type
_entity.pdbx_description
1 polymer ?
#
loop_
_entity_poly.entity_id
_entity_poly.type
_entity_poly.pdbx_seq_one_letter_code
_entity_poly.pdbx_strand_id
1 'polypeptide(L)'
;MVIAALMLAGCQGPAALRRAQDLYNRGVEIENAGTVERWNMQVDPERAPVLPASPDSSRGYYAACLDVLDGLSEPKLAQDRLVSTARLLRALCLWRLDRYKEARDAANRAEEASTAEGEPRDRIMARALPGMIKIDEARDLAAEASGMSGDERVEAAGAIRAMLLTGDRSATSMLGAARGLDGISDALTISLIWYELDAYHEWWKAKDALLREDLAREKKHEIDALLDEMEQIDGGRAIADNLRTLLPDADPPGG
;
A
#
# COMPACT_ATOMS: atom_id res chain seq x y z
N MET A 1 -44.67 -19.27 -19.46
CA MET A 1 -43.37 -18.92 -20.08
C MET A 1 -42.71 -17.77 -19.31
N VAL A 2 -42.46 -17.95 -18.00
CA VAL A 2 -41.90 -16.92 -17.09
C VAL A 2 -40.54 -17.36 -16.50
N ILE A 3 -40.23 -18.66 -16.56
CA ILE A 3 -39.01 -19.25 -15.98
C ILE A 3 -37.74 -18.88 -16.80
N ALA A 4 -37.87 -18.58 -18.10
CA ALA A 4 -36.73 -18.20 -18.95
C ALA A 4 -36.24 -16.75 -18.74
N ALA A 5 -37.07 -15.84 -18.21
CA ALA A 5 -36.69 -14.45 -17.99
C ALA A 5 -35.87 -14.23 -16.69
N LEU A 6 -35.96 -15.16 -15.73
CA LEU A 6 -35.24 -15.07 -14.45
C LEU A 6 -33.76 -15.48 -14.54
N MET A 7 -33.37 -16.30 -15.53
CA MET A 7 -31.99 -16.78 -15.69
C MET A 7 -31.04 -15.70 -16.23
N LEU A 8 -31.53 -14.68 -16.94
CA LEU A 8 -30.70 -13.64 -17.56
C LEU A 8 -30.27 -12.52 -16.59
N ALA A 9 -30.90 -12.41 -15.42
CA ALA A 9 -30.58 -11.39 -14.42
C ALA A 9 -29.47 -11.81 -13.42
N GLY A 10 -29.02 -13.07 -13.48
CA GLY A 10 -28.05 -13.66 -12.55
C GLY A 10 -26.58 -13.40 -12.88
N CYS A 11 -26.20 -13.26 -14.16
CA CYS A 11 -24.79 -13.22 -14.54
C CYS A 11 -24.10 -11.84 -14.48
N GLN A 12 -24.81 -10.79 -14.06
CA GLN A 12 -24.26 -9.42 -14.13
C GLN A 12 -23.27 -9.11 -13.01
N GLY A 13 -23.39 -9.71 -11.82
CA GLY A 13 -22.55 -9.42 -10.67
C GLY A 13 -21.08 -9.77 -10.88
N PRO A 14 -20.73 -11.04 -11.11
CA PRO A 14 -19.34 -11.46 -11.32
C PRO A 14 -18.67 -10.82 -12.54
N ALA A 15 -19.42 -10.51 -13.60
CA ALA A 15 -18.90 -9.83 -14.77
C ALA A 15 -18.55 -8.36 -14.46
N ALA A 16 -19.42 -7.65 -13.72
CA ALA A 16 -19.14 -6.28 -13.30
C ALA A 16 -17.99 -6.21 -12.29
N LEU A 17 -17.88 -7.17 -11.34
CA LEU A 17 -16.73 -7.21 -10.44
C LEU A 17 -15.41 -7.45 -11.19
N ARG A 18 -15.39 -8.37 -12.17
CA ARG A 18 -14.22 -8.56 -13.04
C ARG A 18 -13.84 -7.29 -13.77
N ARG A 19 -14.82 -6.56 -14.32
CA ARG A 19 -14.58 -5.26 -14.95
C ARG A 19 -13.97 -4.25 -13.97
N ALA A 20 -14.44 -4.20 -12.72
CA ALA A 20 -13.84 -3.32 -11.71
C ALA A 20 -12.37 -3.71 -11.42
N GLN A 21 -12.06 -5.01 -11.35
CA GLN A 21 -10.70 -5.51 -11.18
C GLN A 21 -9.81 -5.15 -12.38
N ASP A 22 -10.30 -5.30 -13.60
CA ASP A 22 -9.56 -4.92 -14.81
C ASP A 22 -9.24 -3.43 -14.83
N LEU A 23 -10.19 -2.58 -14.42
CA LEU A 23 -9.97 -1.14 -14.29
C LEU A 23 -8.90 -0.83 -13.24
N TYR A 24 -9.00 -1.43 -12.05
CA TYR A 24 -7.98 -1.27 -11.01
C TYR A 24 -6.59 -1.70 -11.50
N ASN A 25 -6.48 -2.90 -12.07
CA ASN A 25 -5.22 -3.43 -12.59
C ASN A 25 -4.63 -2.52 -13.66
N ARG A 26 -5.47 -1.94 -14.53
CA ARG A 26 -5.00 -0.98 -15.54
C ARG A 26 -4.44 0.30 -14.93
N GLY A 27 -5.06 0.79 -13.85
CA GLY A 27 -4.51 1.91 -13.07
C GLY A 27 -3.13 1.57 -12.51
N VAL A 28 -2.99 0.38 -11.90
CA VAL A 28 -1.73 -0.09 -11.30
C VAL A 28 -0.64 -0.27 -12.36
N GLU A 29 -0.96 -0.83 -13.53
CA GLU A 29 -0.02 -0.96 -14.65
C GLU A 29 0.57 0.38 -15.07
N ILE A 30 -0.26 1.43 -15.16
CA ILE A 30 0.17 2.78 -15.54
C ILE A 30 1.09 3.37 -14.46
N GLU A 31 0.77 3.20 -13.19
CA GLU A 31 1.59 3.69 -12.07
C GLU A 31 2.94 2.98 -11.99
N ASN A 32 2.94 1.65 -12.18
CA ASN A 32 4.15 0.85 -12.16
C ASN A 32 5.07 1.20 -13.33
N ALA A 33 4.51 1.43 -14.52
CA ALA A 33 5.27 1.88 -15.68
C ALA A 33 6.00 3.21 -15.39
N GLY A 34 5.30 4.19 -14.79
CA GLY A 34 5.91 5.46 -14.40
C GLY A 34 6.99 5.32 -13.33
N THR A 35 6.85 4.37 -12.41
CA THR A 35 7.88 4.09 -11.39
C THR A 35 9.14 3.47 -11.98
N VAL A 36 8.99 2.47 -12.87
CA VAL A 36 10.12 1.85 -13.58
C VAL A 36 10.85 2.89 -14.43
N GLU A 37 10.11 3.79 -15.09
CA GLU A 37 10.69 4.87 -15.87
C GLU A 37 11.50 5.84 -15.02
N ARG A 38 10.97 6.29 -13.86
CA ARG A 38 11.72 7.13 -12.91
C ARG A 38 12.97 6.45 -12.39
N TRP A 39 12.91 5.15 -12.11
CA TRP A 39 14.08 4.39 -11.68
C TRP A 39 15.13 4.30 -12.80
N ASN A 40 14.71 4.01 -14.03
CA ASN A 40 15.61 4.02 -15.20
C ASN A 40 16.25 5.40 -15.42
N MET A 41 15.49 6.49 -15.25
CA MET A 41 16.04 7.86 -15.35
C MET A 41 17.11 8.15 -14.28
N GLN A 42 17.00 7.58 -13.09
CA GLN A 42 17.99 7.75 -12.02
C GLN A 42 19.27 6.94 -12.26
N VAL A 43 19.12 5.73 -12.81
CA VAL A 43 20.24 4.80 -13.04
C VAL A 43 20.97 5.07 -14.36
N ASP A 44 20.24 5.38 -15.42
CA ASP A 44 20.76 5.62 -16.77
C ASP A 44 19.91 6.67 -17.52
N PRO A 45 20.20 7.97 -17.33
CA PRO A 45 19.42 9.06 -17.92
C PRO A 45 19.36 9.03 -19.45
N GLU A 46 20.36 8.43 -20.12
CA GLU A 46 20.47 8.41 -21.59
C GLU A 46 19.54 7.35 -22.22
N ARG A 47 19.06 6.37 -21.44
CA ARG A 47 18.17 5.30 -21.89
C ARG A 47 16.69 5.52 -21.56
N ALA A 48 16.35 6.62 -20.91
CA ALA A 48 14.98 6.89 -20.52
C ALA A 48 14.08 7.10 -21.77
N PRO A 49 13.05 6.27 -22.00
CA PRO A 49 12.09 6.54 -23.05
C PRO A 49 11.37 7.87 -22.76
N VAL A 50 11.03 8.62 -23.81
CA VAL A 50 10.24 9.86 -23.70
C VAL A 50 8.78 9.49 -23.91
N LEU A 51 8.05 9.11 -22.86
CA LEU A 51 6.58 8.97 -22.95
C LEU A 51 5.90 9.49 -21.68
N PRO A 52 4.78 10.23 -21.81
CA PRO A 52 4.11 10.83 -20.67
C PRO A 52 3.14 9.82 -20.04
N ALA A 53 3.63 8.97 -19.13
CA ALA A 53 2.74 8.36 -18.14
C ALA A 53 2.37 9.46 -17.13
N SER A 54 1.36 10.29 -17.45
CA SER A 54 0.86 11.27 -16.48
C SER A 54 0.15 10.51 -15.34
N PRO A 55 0.48 10.78 -14.06
CA PRO A 55 -0.24 10.24 -12.90
C PRO A 55 -1.76 10.45 -12.96
N ASP A 56 -2.23 11.49 -13.65
CA ASP A 56 -3.67 11.74 -13.82
C ASP A 56 -4.38 10.63 -14.60
N SER A 57 -3.63 9.87 -15.41
CA SER A 57 -4.18 8.80 -16.24
C SER A 57 -4.60 7.59 -15.41
N SER A 58 -3.87 7.23 -14.35
CA SER A 58 -4.24 6.09 -13.47
C SER A 58 -5.47 6.40 -12.61
N ARG A 59 -5.57 7.65 -12.11
CA ARG A 59 -6.69 8.11 -11.27
C ARG A 59 -8.05 7.95 -11.94
N GLY A 60 -8.12 8.20 -13.26
CA GLY A 60 -9.34 7.98 -14.04
C GLY A 60 -9.84 6.53 -14.01
N TYR A 61 -8.92 5.56 -14.01
CA TYR A 61 -9.27 4.14 -13.90
C TYR A 61 -9.76 3.77 -12.50
N TYR A 62 -9.16 4.33 -11.45
CA TYR A 62 -9.62 4.11 -10.07
C TYR A 62 -11.00 4.72 -9.80
N ALA A 63 -11.29 5.90 -10.37
CA ALA A 63 -12.62 6.49 -10.31
C ALA A 63 -13.65 5.61 -11.03
N ALA A 64 -13.34 5.15 -12.24
CA ALA A 64 -14.20 4.23 -12.98
C ALA A 64 -14.39 2.87 -12.27
N CYS A 65 -13.36 2.37 -11.58
CA CYS A 65 -13.46 1.20 -10.69
C CYS A 65 -14.54 1.43 -9.62
N LEU A 66 -14.51 2.58 -8.92
CA LEU A 66 -15.49 2.91 -7.90
C LEU A 66 -16.90 3.02 -8.46
N ASP A 67 -17.09 3.66 -9.62
CA ASP A 67 -18.40 3.76 -10.26
C ASP A 67 -19.02 2.39 -10.56
N VAL A 68 -18.20 1.43 -11.03
CA VAL A 68 -18.65 0.06 -11.25
C VAL A 68 -19.01 -0.63 -9.92
N LEU A 69 -18.20 -0.43 -8.88
CA LEU A 69 -18.43 -1.00 -7.54
C LEU A 69 -19.65 -0.39 -6.82
N ASP A 70 -19.99 0.87 -7.08
CA ASP A 70 -21.20 1.55 -6.58
C ASP A 70 -22.48 0.94 -7.17
N GLY A 71 -22.42 0.41 -8.39
CA GLY A 71 -23.54 -0.25 -9.06
C GLY A 71 -23.75 -1.72 -8.67
N LEU A 72 -22.86 -2.33 -7.88
CA LEU A 72 -22.96 -3.73 -7.48
C LEU A 72 -23.99 -3.93 -6.37
N SER A 73 -24.78 -5.01 -6.49
CA SER A 73 -25.73 -5.42 -5.45
C SER A 73 -25.03 -6.31 -4.42
N GLU A 74 -24.89 -5.83 -3.19
CA GLU A 74 -24.27 -6.59 -2.09
C GLU A 74 -24.96 -7.94 -1.81
N PRO A 75 -26.31 -8.06 -1.81
CA PRO A 75 -26.96 -9.37 -1.67
C PRO A 75 -26.57 -10.37 -2.76
N LYS A 76 -26.36 -9.92 -4.01
CA LYS A 76 -25.90 -10.81 -5.08
C LYS A 76 -24.43 -11.21 -4.88
N LEU A 77 -23.58 -10.26 -4.49
CA LEU A 77 -22.18 -10.56 -4.16
C LEU A 77 -22.07 -11.54 -2.98
N ALA A 78 -22.97 -11.46 -2.00
CA ALA A 78 -23.01 -12.38 -0.87
C ALA A 78 -23.35 -13.81 -1.29
N GLN A 79 -24.31 -13.98 -2.21
CA GLN A 79 -24.63 -15.30 -2.78
C GLN A 79 -23.42 -15.95 -3.46
N ASP A 80 -22.58 -15.14 -4.09
CA ASP A 80 -21.37 -15.58 -4.79
C ASP A 80 -20.11 -15.58 -3.90
N ARG A 81 -20.21 -15.20 -2.62
CA ARG A 81 -19.07 -15.02 -1.68
C ARG A 81 -18.01 -14.02 -2.15
N LEU A 82 -18.44 -12.95 -2.82
CA LEU A 82 -17.57 -11.92 -3.41
C LEU A 82 -17.60 -10.58 -2.66
N VAL A 83 -18.26 -10.52 -1.50
CA VAL A 83 -18.40 -9.27 -0.73
C VAL A 83 -17.06 -8.76 -0.22
N SER A 84 -16.21 -9.63 0.34
CA SER A 84 -14.89 -9.26 0.83
C SER A 84 -14.03 -8.67 -0.29
N THR A 85 -13.97 -9.34 -1.45
CA THR A 85 -13.21 -8.90 -2.62
C THR A 85 -13.69 -7.54 -3.13
N ALA A 86 -15.00 -7.34 -3.26
CA ALA A 86 -15.55 -6.07 -3.72
C ALA A 86 -15.28 -4.91 -2.74
N ARG A 87 -15.36 -5.18 -1.43
CA ARG A 87 -15.05 -4.19 -0.39
C ARG A 87 -13.56 -3.85 -0.35
N LEU A 88 -12.68 -4.86 -0.45
CA LEU A 88 -11.24 -4.65 -0.52
C LEU A 88 -10.87 -3.83 -1.75
N LEU A 89 -11.42 -4.18 -2.93
CA LEU A 89 -11.17 -3.44 -4.16
C LEU A 89 -11.62 -1.98 -4.06
N ARG A 90 -12.78 -1.72 -3.41
CA ARG A 90 -13.22 -0.35 -3.10
C ARG A 90 -12.19 0.37 -2.23
N ALA A 91 -11.71 -0.26 -1.16
CA ALA A 91 -10.73 0.33 -0.26
C ALA A 91 -9.42 0.68 -1.00
N LEU A 92 -8.95 -0.21 -1.87
CA LEU A 92 -7.78 0.02 -2.71
C LEU A 92 -8.02 1.19 -3.69
N CYS A 93 -9.14 1.21 -4.43
CA CYS A 93 -9.45 2.31 -5.35
C CYS A 93 -9.57 3.66 -4.60
N LEU A 94 -10.14 3.70 -3.39
CA LEU A 94 -10.18 4.91 -2.54
C LEU A 94 -8.78 5.34 -2.07
N TRP A 95 -7.93 4.40 -1.68
CA TRP A 95 -6.56 4.68 -1.27
C TRP A 95 -5.75 5.30 -2.41
N ARG A 96 -5.81 4.72 -3.61
CA ARG A 96 -5.11 5.25 -4.79
C ARG A 96 -5.65 6.61 -5.30
N LEU A 97 -6.77 7.08 -4.75
CA LEU A 97 -7.34 8.40 -5.00
C LEU A 97 -7.08 9.39 -3.85
N ASP A 98 -6.21 9.03 -2.91
CA ASP A 98 -5.84 9.80 -1.72
C ASP A 98 -7.02 10.10 -0.79
N ARG A 99 -8.11 9.31 -0.89
CA ARG A 99 -9.29 9.41 -0.02
C ARG A 99 -9.07 8.60 1.25
N TYR A 100 -8.00 8.89 1.98
CA TYR A 100 -7.45 8.03 3.04
C TYR A 100 -8.45 7.65 4.14
N LYS A 101 -9.26 8.61 4.59
CA LYS A 101 -10.30 8.34 5.61
C LYS A 101 -11.30 7.29 5.11
N GLU A 102 -11.83 7.48 3.90
CA GLU A 102 -12.80 6.57 3.31
C GLU A 102 -12.18 5.21 2.98
N ALA A 103 -10.92 5.21 2.53
CA ALA A 103 -10.15 4.00 2.28
C ALA A 103 -9.99 3.15 3.55
N ARG A 104 -9.65 3.76 4.69
CA ARG A 104 -9.59 3.07 5.99
C ARG A 104 -10.93 2.50 6.41
N ASP A 105 -12.00 3.28 6.31
CA ASP A 105 -13.34 2.82 6.66
C ASP A 105 -13.76 1.64 5.77
N ALA A 106 -13.43 1.68 4.47
CA ALA A 106 -13.66 0.58 3.55
C ALA A 106 -12.78 -0.64 3.85
N ALA A 107 -11.51 -0.45 4.22
CA ALA A 107 -10.59 -1.52 4.58
C ALA A 107 -11.07 -2.28 5.83
N ASN A 108 -11.49 -1.56 6.88
CA ASN A 108 -12.05 -2.19 8.09
C ASN A 108 -13.29 -3.04 7.76
N ARG A 109 -14.21 -2.51 6.93
CA ARG A 109 -15.39 -3.26 6.47
C ARG A 109 -15.03 -4.46 5.59
N ALA A 110 -13.92 -4.39 4.85
CA ALA A 110 -13.40 -5.49 4.06
C ALA A 110 -12.78 -6.57 4.97
N GLU A 111 -12.05 -6.18 6.02
CA GLU A 111 -11.48 -7.08 7.02
C GLU A 111 -12.59 -7.85 7.72
N GLU A 112 -13.62 -7.15 8.22
CA GLU A 112 -14.81 -7.75 8.84
C GLU A 112 -15.47 -8.79 7.92
N ALA A 113 -15.72 -8.43 6.65
CA ALA A 113 -16.29 -9.35 5.67
C ALA A 113 -15.40 -10.57 5.38
N SER A 114 -14.07 -10.37 5.42
CA SER A 114 -13.10 -11.42 5.11
C SER A 114 -12.98 -12.47 6.22
N THR A 115 -13.37 -12.15 7.46
CA THR A 115 -13.36 -13.11 8.58
C THR A 115 -14.43 -14.19 8.45
N ALA A 116 -15.56 -13.88 7.81
CA ALA A 116 -16.69 -14.80 7.71
C ALA A 116 -16.57 -15.77 6.52
N GLU A 117 -16.20 -15.24 5.34
CA GLU A 117 -16.30 -15.98 4.07
C GLU A 117 -15.18 -15.63 3.07
N GLY A 118 -14.15 -14.89 3.50
CA GLY A 118 -13.14 -14.32 2.61
C GLY A 118 -12.02 -15.27 2.23
N GLU A 119 -11.49 -15.08 1.02
CA GLU A 119 -10.22 -15.65 0.59
C GLU A 119 -9.07 -15.19 1.51
N PRO A 120 -8.12 -16.07 1.90
CA PRO A 120 -7.00 -15.72 2.78
C PRO A 120 -6.23 -14.49 2.32
N ARG A 121 -5.99 -14.37 1.01
CA ARG A 121 -5.34 -13.20 0.40
C ARG A 121 -6.07 -11.90 0.72
N ASP A 122 -7.39 -11.89 0.55
CA ASP A 122 -8.19 -10.68 0.74
C ASP A 122 -8.20 -10.27 2.22
N ARG A 123 -8.24 -11.25 3.13
CA ARG A 123 -8.10 -11.01 4.58
C ARG A 123 -6.76 -10.36 4.93
N ILE A 124 -5.66 -10.89 4.40
CA ILE A 124 -4.31 -10.35 4.63
C ILE A 124 -4.20 -8.92 4.09
N MET A 125 -4.66 -8.69 2.86
CA MET A 125 -4.64 -7.37 2.26
C MET A 125 -5.53 -6.37 3.01
N ALA A 126 -6.74 -6.77 3.42
CA ALA A 126 -7.61 -5.90 4.20
C ALA A 126 -7.00 -5.53 5.56
N ARG A 127 -6.30 -6.46 6.19
CA ARG A 127 -5.55 -6.24 7.44
C ARG A 127 -4.37 -5.30 7.27
N ALA A 128 -3.63 -5.44 6.17
CA ALA A 128 -2.42 -4.65 5.88
C ALA A 128 -2.74 -3.22 5.43
N LEU A 129 -3.83 -3.04 4.67
CA LEU A 129 -4.15 -1.80 3.96
C LEU A 129 -4.20 -0.54 4.86
N PRO A 130 -4.76 -0.56 6.09
CA PRO A 130 -4.69 0.59 6.98
C PRO A 130 -3.27 1.05 7.32
N GLY A 131 -2.32 0.10 7.42
CA GLY A 131 -0.91 0.42 7.64
C GLY A 131 -0.26 1.05 6.40
N MET A 132 -0.58 0.52 5.21
CA MET A 132 -0.10 1.07 3.93
C MET A 132 -0.60 2.51 3.71
N ILE A 133 -1.88 2.78 4.00
CA ILE A 133 -2.46 4.14 3.92
C ILE A 133 -1.72 5.12 4.83
N LYS A 134 -1.30 4.70 6.02
CA LYS A 134 -0.56 5.56 6.96
C LYS A 134 0.82 5.94 6.46
N ILE A 135 1.47 5.09 5.66
CA ILE A 135 2.75 5.39 5.05
C ILE A 135 2.59 6.55 4.06
N ASP A 136 1.57 6.50 3.22
CA ASP A 136 1.29 7.58 2.27
C ASP A 136 0.86 8.88 2.96
N GLU A 137 0.00 8.82 3.99
CA GLU A 137 -0.34 10.01 4.79
C GLU A 137 0.88 10.65 5.47
N ALA A 138 1.81 9.84 5.97
CA ALA A 138 3.03 10.34 6.58
C ALA A 138 3.94 11.03 5.55
N ARG A 139 4.00 10.49 4.32
CA ARG A 139 4.73 11.09 3.21
C ARG A 139 4.13 12.45 2.82
N ASP A 140 2.80 12.53 2.71
CA ASP A 140 2.10 13.78 2.41
C ASP A 140 2.33 14.83 3.50
N LEU A 141 2.19 14.43 4.78
CA LEU A 141 2.46 15.31 5.91
C LEU A 141 3.91 15.80 5.94
N ALA A 142 4.88 14.95 5.61
CA ALA A 142 6.29 15.34 5.52
C ALA A 142 6.52 16.40 4.41
N ALA A 143 5.87 16.22 3.26
CA ALA A 143 5.94 17.18 2.16
C ALA A 143 5.36 18.54 2.55
N GLU A 144 4.19 18.56 3.20
CA GLU A 144 3.56 19.78 3.71
C GLU A 144 4.43 20.47 4.79
N ALA A 145 4.99 19.69 5.72
CA ALA A 145 5.79 20.19 6.82
C ALA A 145 7.08 20.90 6.39
N SER A 146 7.61 20.60 5.20
CA SER A 146 8.81 21.25 4.65
C SER A 146 8.67 22.78 4.54
N GLY A 147 7.45 23.30 4.42
CA GLY A 147 7.12 24.73 4.36
C GLY A 147 6.77 25.37 5.71
N MET A 148 6.65 24.59 6.79
CA MET A 148 6.18 25.08 8.10
C MET A 148 7.29 25.73 8.94
N SER A 149 6.94 26.35 10.07
CA SER A 149 7.88 26.87 11.06
C SER A 149 8.58 25.77 11.86
N GLY A 150 9.61 26.11 12.65
CA GLY A 150 10.40 25.14 13.41
C GLY A 150 9.56 24.27 14.36
N ASP A 151 8.69 24.88 15.16
CA ASP A 151 7.87 24.14 16.15
C ASP A 151 6.84 23.24 15.45
N GLU A 152 6.21 23.73 14.38
CA GLU A 152 5.26 22.96 13.57
C GLU A 152 5.94 21.75 12.89
N ARG A 153 7.19 21.89 12.44
CA ARG A 153 7.98 20.77 11.89
C ARG A 153 8.25 19.70 12.93
N VAL A 154 8.56 20.11 14.17
CA VAL A 154 8.80 19.17 15.28
C VAL A 154 7.51 18.40 15.60
N GLU A 155 6.37 19.10 15.64
CA GLU A 155 5.07 18.46 15.84
C GLU A 155 4.75 17.47 14.71
N ALA A 156 4.94 17.89 13.45
CA ALA A 156 4.74 17.03 12.28
C ALA A 156 5.63 15.78 12.32
N ALA A 157 6.92 15.93 12.65
CA ALA A 157 7.84 14.80 12.80
C ALA A 157 7.38 13.83 13.91
N GLY A 158 6.88 14.37 15.03
CA GLY A 158 6.29 13.58 16.11
C GLY A 158 5.05 12.79 15.66
N ALA A 159 4.16 13.42 14.91
CA ALA A 159 2.97 12.79 14.33
C ALA A 159 3.34 11.69 13.33
N ILE A 160 4.30 11.95 12.43
CA ILE A 160 4.83 10.96 11.47
C ILE A 160 5.37 9.74 12.22
N ARG A 161 6.21 9.93 13.24
CA ARG A 161 6.74 8.84 14.07
C ARG A 161 5.62 8.04 14.74
N ALA A 162 4.59 8.72 15.25
CA ALA A 162 3.45 8.05 15.88
C ALA A 162 2.65 7.22 14.86
N MET A 163 2.42 7.74 13.65
CA MET A 163 1.71 7.02 12.60
C MET A 163 2.46 5.77 12.14
N LEU A 164 3.78 5.89 11.94
CA LEU A 164 4.58 4.84 11.29
C LEU A 164 5.07 3.79 12.29
N LEU A 165 5.58 4.21 13.45
CA LEU A 165 6.44 3.38 14.30
C LEU A 165 5.92 3.13 15.72
N THR A 166 4.93 3.89 16.21
CA THR A 166 4.57 3.87 17.64
C THR A 166 3.15 3.34 17.89
N GLY A 167 3.05 2.35 18.79
CA GLY A 167 1.79 1.78 19.29
C GLY A 167 1.18 0.69 18.41
N ASP A 168 0.19 -0.03 18.95
CA ASP A 168 -0.44 -1.21 18.32
C ASP A 168 -1.22 -0.91 17.03
N ARG A 169 -1.35 0.37 16.70
CA ARG A 169 -2.01 0.83 15.48
C ARG A 169 -1.03 1.51 14.53
N SER A 170 0.28 1.42 14.75
CA SER A 170 1.29 1.95 13.82
C SER A 170 1.24 1.20 12.49
N ALA A 171 1.79 1.81 11.43
CA ALA A 171 1.92 1.14 10.13
C ALA A 171 2.69 -0.18 10.26
N THR A 172 3.84 -0.16 10.94
CA THR A 172 4.68 -1.35 11.15
C THR A 172 3.96 -2.45 11.94
N SER A 173 3.22 -2.10 12.99
CA SER A 173 2.45 -3.07 13.78
C SER A 173 1.33 -3.72 12.96
N MET A 174 0.62 -2.93 12.15
CA MET A 174 -0.44 -3.43 11.27
C MET A 174 0.09 -4.37 10.19
N LEU A 175 1.20 -4.01 9.56
CA LEU A 175 1.85 -4.83 8.53
C LEU A 175 2.41 -6.12 9.11
N GLY A 176 3.08 -6.06 10.27
CA GLY A 176 3.57 -7.25 10.98
C GLY A 176 2.44 -8.19 11.39
N ALA A 177 1.32 -7.64 11.88
CA ALA A 177 0.13 -8.43 12.20
C ALA A 177 -0.49 -9.10 10.96
N ALA A 178 -0.45 -8.44 9.80
CA ALA A 178 -0.93 -9.02 8.54
C ALA A 178 0.00 -10.15 8.04
N ARG A 179 1.32 -10.00 8.19
CA ARG A 179 2.31 -11.05 7.86
C ARG A 179 2.17 -12.30 8.72
N GLY A 180 1.74 -12.15 9.98
CA GLY A 180 1.50 -13.26 10.90
C GLY A 180 0.25 -14.09 10.61
N LEU A 181 -0.52 -13.77 9.56
CA LEU A 181 -1.73 -14.52 9.20
C LEU A 181 -1.40 -15.77 8.36
N ASP A 182 -2.07 -16.87 8.68
CA ASP A 182 -1.96 -18.12 7.92
C ASP A 182 -2.38 -17.96 6.45
N GLY A 183 -1.64 -18.64 5.56
CA GLY A 183 -1.94 -18.71 4.13
C GLY A 183 -1.38 -17.55 3.31
N ILE A 184 -0.49 -16.74 3.89
CA ILE A 184 0.25 -15.72 3.14
C ILE A 184 1.22 -16.39 2.15
N SER A 185 1.21 -15.92 0.90
CA SER A 185 2.18 -16.32 -0.12
C SER A 185 3.48 -15.55 0.05
N ASP A 186 4.62 -16.16 -0.29
CA ASP A 186 5.95 -15.53 -0.26
C ASP A 186 5.99 -14.15 -0.94
N ALA A 187 5.39 -14.01 -2.12
CA ALA A 187 5.33 -12.74 -2.84
C ALA A 187 4.60 -11.63 -2.06
N LEU A 188 3.55 -11.99 -1.32
CA LEU A 188 2.82 -11.06 -0.47
C LEU A 188 3.62 -10.74 0.79
N THR A 189 4.29 -11.72 1.39
CA THR A 189 5.21 -11.50 2.52
C THR A 189 6.31 -10.51 2.15
N ILE A 190 6.99 -10.71 1.01
CA ILE A 190 8.02 -9.79 0.49
C ILE A 190 7.44 -8.38 0.33
N SER A 191 6.24 -8.27 -0.25
CA SER A 191 5.58 -6.98 -0.44
C SER A 191 5.30 -6.27 0.88
N LEU A 192 4.83 -6.99 1.90
CA LEU A 192 4.56 -6.41 3.22
C LEU A 192 5.85 -5.99 3.95
N ILE A 193 6.92 -6.79 3.86
CA ILE A 193 8.24 -6.39 4.38
C ILE A 193 8.72 -5.12 3.68
N TRP A 194 8.55 -5.02 2.36
CA TRP A 194 8.90 -3.82 1.61
C TRP A 194 8.15 -2.57 2.11
N TYR A 195 6.85 -2.66 2.38
CA TYR A 195 6.09 -1.56 2.98
C TYR A 195 6.57 -1.21 4.41
N GLU A 196 6.95 -2.21 5.22
CA GLU A 196 7.52 -1.91 6.54
C GLU A 196 8.84 -1.14 6.41
N LEU A 197 9.72 -1.55 5.49
CA LEU A 197 10.96 -0.85 5.19
C LEU A 197 10.70 0.57 4.65
N ASP A 198 9.68 0.76 3.80
CA ASP A 198 9.25 2.09 3.33
C ASP A 198 8.79 2.98 4.50
N ALA A 199 8.07 2.42 5.49
CA ALA A 199 7.70 3.17 6.70
C ALA A 199 8.92 3.67 7.48
N TYR A 200 9.96 2.84 7.64
CA TYR A 200 11.21 3.28 8.27
C TYR A 200 11.93 4.34 7.45
N HIS A 201 11.96 4.19 6.13
CA HIS A 201 12.59 5.13 5.21
C HIS A 201 11.91 6.50 5.22
N GLU A 202 10.58 6.54 5.16
CA GLU A 202 9.81 7.79 5.20
C GLU A 202 9.94 8.49 6.55
N TRP A 203 9.95 7.75 7.66
CA TRP A 203 10.27 8.35 8.96
C TRP A 203 11.68 8.95 8.98
N TRP A 204 12.67 8.26 8.41
CA TRP A 204 14.05 8.77 8.35
C TRP A 204 14.16 10.05 7.53
N LYS A 205 13.59 10.09 6.32
CA LYS A 205 13.54 11.29 5.49
C LYS A 205 12.88 12.46 6.23
N ALA A 206 11.76 12.20 6.90
CA ALA A 206 11.08 13.23 7.69
C ALA A 206 11.96 13.72 8.84
N LYS A 207 12.64 12.82 9.55
CA LYS A 207 13.57 13.19 10.63
C LYS A 207 14.72 14.06 10.12
N ASP A 208 15.38 13.65 9.03
CA ASP A 208 16.49 14.40 8.44
C ASP A 208 16.04 15.78 7.93
N ALA A 209 14.97 15.81 7.13
CA ALA A 209 14.46 17.04 6.51
C ALA A 209 13.89 18.04 7.54
N LEU A 210 13.21 17.55 8.57
CA LEU A 210 12.49 18.40 9.53
C LEU A 210 13.34 18.75 10.75
N LEU A 211 14.17 17.83 11.25
CA LEU A 211 14.91 17.99 12.51
C LEU A 211 16.42 18.16 12.32
N ARG A 212 16.98 17.82 11.14
CA ARG A 212 18.44 17.84 10.87
C ARG A 212 19.25 17.06 11.91
N GLU A 213 18.68 15.97 12.42
CA GLU A 213 19.31 15.11 13.42
C GLU A 213 19.82 13.83 12.77
N ASP A 214 21.07 13.47 13.08
CA ASP A 214 21.68 12.22 12.62
C ASP A 214 20.90 10.97 13.07
N LEU A 215 21.13 9.89 12.33
CA LEU A 215 20.49 8.60 12.55
C LEU A 215 20.74 8.10 13.98
N ALA A 216 19.66 7.91 14.75
CA ALA A 216 19.79 7.22 16.02
C ALA A 216 19.99 5.72 15.75
N ARG A 217 20.96 5.09 16.44
CA ARG A 217 21.15 3.61 16.46
C ARG A 217 19.89 2.82 16.80
N GLU A 218 18.86 3.50 17.32
CA GLU A 218 17.66 2.96 17.94
C GLU A 218 16.85 2.01 17.06
N LYS A 219 16.93 2.11 15.72
CA LYS A 219 16.12 1.31 14.78
C LYS A 219 16.89 0.48 13.75
N LYS A 220 18.23 0.51 13.78
CA LYS A 220 19.07 -0.28 12.85
C LYS A 220 18.79 -1.78 12.97
N HIS A 221 18.70 -2.30 14.20
CA HIS A 221 18.43 -3.71 14.45
C HIS A 221 17.08 -4.20 13.92
N GLU A 222 16.04 -3.36 13.90
CA GLU A 222 14.72 -3.72 13.36
C GLU A 222 14.75 -3.79 11.84
N ILE A 223 15.45 -2.86 11.19
CA ILE A 223 15.69 -2.86 9.73
C ILE A 223 16.51 -4.10 9.33
N ASP A 224 17.61 -4.37 10.02
CA ASP A 224 18.47 -5.53 9.74
C ASP A 224 17.67 -6.83 9.88
N ALA A 225 16.84 -6.96 10.92
CA ALA A 225 15.99 -8.14 11.12
C ALA A 225 14.99 -8.35 9.98
N LEU A 226 14.37 -7.28 9.45
CA LEU A 226 13.44 -7.37 8.32
C LEU A 226 14.16 -7.75 7.01
N LEU A 227 15.37 -7.23 6.80
CA LEU A 227 16.19 -7.58 5.64
C LEU A 227 16.63 -9.04 5.70
N ASP A 228 17.08 -9.50 6.88
CA ASP A 228 17.46 -10.89 7.10
C ASP A 228 16.27 -11.84 6.91
N GLU A 229 15.07 -11.45 7.37
CA GLU A 229 13.83 -12.19 7.11
C GLU A 229 13.54 -12.28 5.60
N MET A 230 13.64 -11.15 4.87
CA MET A 230 13.43 -11.11 3.42
C MET A 230 14.43 -12.02 2.67
N GLU A 231 15.69 -12.11 3.12
CA GLU A 231 16.69 -12.99 2.51
C GLU A 231 16.38 -14.48 2.63
N GLN A 232 15.61 -14.88 3.66
CA GLN A 232 15.20 -16.27 3.83
C GLN A 232 14.04 -16.67 2.90
N ILE A 233 13.38 -15.69 2.26
CA ILE A 233 12.27 -15.94 1.33
C ILE A 233 12.83 -16.12 -0.09
N ASP A 234 12.28 -17.09 -0.84
CA ASP A 234 12.70 -17.33 -2.21
C ASP A 234 12.47 -16.08 -3.08
N GLY A 235 13.50 -15.68 -3.82
CA GLY A 235 13.54 -14.41 -4.57
C GLY A 235 13.75 -13.14 -3.73
N GLY A 236 13.77 -13.21 -2.41
CA GLY A 236 13.91 -12.05 -1.51
C GLY A 236 15.35 -11.56 -1.33
N ARG A 237 16.36 -12.44 -1.47
CA ARG A 237 17.78 -12.09 -1.29
C ARG A 237 18.24 -10.91 -2.14
N ALA A 238 17.98 -10.94 -3.44
CA ALA A 238 18.42 -9.87 -4.35
C ALA A 238 17.74 -8.53 -4.02
N ILE A 239 16.50 -8.57 -3.51
CA ILE A 239 15.76 -7.39 -3.09
C ILE A 239 16.37 -6.83 -1.80
N ALA A 240 16.63 -7.69 -0.81
CA ALA A 240 17.27 -7.30 0.45
C ALA A 240 18.67 -6.70 0.22
N ASP A 241 19.48 -7.30 -0.65
CA ASP A 241 20.81 -6.78 -1.02
C ASP A 241 20.71 -5.40 -1.65
N ASN A 242 19.79 -5.20 -2.59
CA ASN A 242 19.55 -3.87 -3.18
C ASN A 242 19.11 -2.85 -2.12
N LEU A 243 18.21 -3.23 -1.22
CA LEU A 243 17.71 -2.34 -0.17
C LEU A 243 18.81 -1.93 0.81
N ARG A 244 19.74 -2.83 1.17
CA ARG A 244 20.91 -2.50 1.99
C ARG A 244 21.78 -1.40 1.38
N THR A 245 21.87 -1.34 0.04
CA THR A 245 22.63 -0.27 -0.64
C THR A 245 21.91 1.08 -0.69
N LEU A 246 20.58 1.07 -0.58
CA LEU A 246 19.74 2.27 -0.66
C LEU A 246 19.47 2.88 0.72
N LEU A 247 19.51 2.07 1.77
CA LEU A 247 19.44 2.52 3.14
C LEU A 247 20.79 3.13 3.53
N PRO A 248 20.81 4.33 4.13
CA PRO A 248 22.05 4.99 4.50
C PRO A 248 22.88 4.08 5.41
N ASP A 249 24.20 4.01 5.16
CA ASP A 249 25.12 3.41 6.11
C ASP A 249 24.97 4.15 7.44
N ALA A 250 24.44 3.45 8.44
CA ALA A 250 24.26 3.96 9.79
C ALA A 250 25.59 4.23 10.52
N ASP A 251 26.72 3.99 9.86
CA ASP A 251 28.03 4.31 10.41
C ASP A 251 28.30 5.80 10.19
N PRO A 252 28.41 6.61 11.25
CA PRO A 252 28.76 8.02 11.08
C PRO A 252 30.12 8.11 10.38
N PRO A 253 30.37 9.16 9.55
CA PRO A 253 31.71 9.43 9.06
C PRO A 253 32.63 9.51 10.27
N GLY A 254 33.62 8.62 10.32
CA GLY A 254 34.47 8.42 11.50
C GLY A 254 35.04 9.74 12.02
N GLY A 255 34.63 10.11 13.24
CA GLY A 255 35.16 11.20 14.04
C GLY A 255 35.93 10.66 15.24
#